data_AF-A0A958GIA3-F1
#
_entry.id   AF-A0A958GIA3-F1
#
_cell.length_a   1.000
_cell.length_b   1.000
_cell.length_c   1.000
_cell.angle_alpha   90.00
_cell.angle_beta   90.00
_cell.angle_gamma   90.00
#
_symmetry.space_group_name_H-M   'P 1'
#
loop_
_entity.id
_entity.type
_entity.pdbx_description
1 polymer ?
#
loop_
_entity_poly.entity_id
_entity_poly.type
_entity_poly.pdbx_seq_one_letter_code
_entity_poly.pdbx_strand_id
1 'polypeptide(L)'
;MTEDFRKLIQADRETRQKTMWKGTMLEYLEIVRENPGIVKLSHKRLFDMIMDCGVEEINLEDDPKLQRLYKKEKVKEYNFFREDFYGMQNTISQIVRYFHSASLQGEESRQVLYLVGPVGSGKSSLVEKLKAGLESLPPFYAIEDDPMFGEPLHLIPRHLRTEFSKMLGVPIEGDLNPMTRHRLIEEFGGRWEEMPIRTFEFSIRARRGIGVVPPVDPNNQDTSVLIGGEDISKLDLYSEGDPRCLDLSGALNVGNRGMVEFIEVFKNETEYLHAMITATQEKHIPAPGRHGMIYVDTCIVAHSNEAEWKKFKSDHTNEAILDRIVTVKVPYNLRLSEEVKIYKKMIRKSKFTADIAPHTLEVASMFA
;
A
#
# COMPACT_ATOMS: atom_id res chain seq x y z
N MET A 1 -38.06 8.23 -7.16
CA MET A 1 -37.21 7.56 -6.16
C MET A 1 -36.85 6.13 -6.57
N THR A 2 -37.77 5.17 -6.65
CA THR A 2 -37.45 3.76 -6.99
C THR A 2 -36.88 3.60 -8.40
N GLU A 3 -37.35 4.40 -9.35
CA GLU A 3 -36.88 4.41 -10.73
C GLU A 3 -35.50 5.09 -10.87
N ASP A 4 -35.22 6.10 -10.03
CA ASP A 4 -33.92 6.79 -9.97
C ASP A 4 -32.83 5.87 -9.40
N PHE A 5 -33.16 5.10 -8.34
CA PHE A 5 -32.25 4.08 -7.82
C PHE A 5 -31.94 3.00 -8.86
N ARG A 6 -32.95 2.54 -9.62
CA ARG A 6 -32.73 1.54 -10.69
C ARG A 6 -31.81 2.06 -11.78
N LYS A 7 -32.02 3.30 -12.25
CA LYS A 7 -31.15 3.94 -13.25
C LYS A 7 -29.71 4.05 -12.75
N LEU A 8 -29.52 4.46 -11.50
CA LEU A 8 -28.18 4.58 -10.90
C LEU A 8 -27.48 3.21 -10.78
N ILE A 9 -28.19 2.17 -10.33
CA ILE A 9 -27.66 0.80 -10.24
C ILE A 9 -27.29 0.27 -11.62
N GLN A 10 -28.14 0.52 -12.63
CA GLN A 10 -27.87 0.07 -13.98
C GLN A 10 -26.65 0.77 -14.58
N ALA A 11 -26.53 2.09 -14.38
CA ALA A 11 -25.36 2.85 -14.80
C ALA A 11 -24.07 2.36 -14.13
N ASP A 12 -24.09 2.05 -12.82
CA ASP A 12 -22.95 1.46 -12.10
C ASP A 12 -22.56 0.08 -12.68
N ARG A 13 -23.53 -0.81 -12.92
CA ARG A 13 -23.26 -2.14 -13.52
C ARG A 13 -22.65 -2.03 -14.91
N GLU A 14 -23.19 -1.16 -15.76
CA GLU A 14 -22.68 -0.96 -17.12
C GLU A 14 -21.27 -0.37 -17.09
N THR A 15 -20.99 0.53 -16.15
CA THR A 15 -19.65 1.10 -15.95
C THR A 15 -18.66 0.02 -15.49
N ARG A 16 -19.03 -0.80 -14.50
CA ARG A 16 -18.19 -1.92 -14.03
C ARG A 16 -17.93 -2.96 -15.11
N GLN A 17 -18.93 -3.30 -15.92
CA GLN A 17 -18.73 -4.25 -17.02
C GLN A 17 -17.76 -3.72 -18.08
N LYS A 18 -17.70 -2.39 -18.27
CA LYS A 18 -16.74 -1.77 -19.19
C LYS A 18 -15.33 -1.68 -18.63
N THR A 19 -15.16 -1.56 -17.31
CA THR A 19 -13.84 -1.47 -16.67
C THR A 19 -13.20 -2.82 -16.41
N MET A 20 -14.01 -3.87 -16.28
CA MET A 20 -13.53 -5.22 -16.01
C MET A 20 -13.19 -5.96 -17.31
N TRP A 21 -11.95 -6.39 -17.41
CA TRP A 21 -11.42 -7.21 -18.50
C TRP A 21 -11.08 -8.64 -18.02
N LYS A 22 -11.26 -9.62 -18.91
CA LYS A 22 -10.84 -11.02 -18.77
C LYS A 22 -10.37 -11.55 -20.13
N GLY A 23 -9.27 -12.27 -20.16
CA GLY A 23 -8.67 -12.84 -21.37
C GLY A 23 -7.52 -13.78 -21.05
N THR A 24 -6.71 -14.10 -22.04
CA THR A 24 -5.50 -14.94 -21.90
C THR A 24 -4.25 -14.10 -21.64
N MET A 25 -3.16 -14.76 -21.22
CA MET A 25 -1.86 -14.09 -21.09
C MET A 25 -1.41 -13.51 -22.43
N LEU A 26 -1.64 -14.21 -23.53
CA LEU A 26 -1.30 -13.71 -24.86
C LEU A 26 -2.01 -12.39 -25.19
N GLU A 27 -3.31 -12.27 -24.88
CA GLU A 27 -4.05 -11.02 -25.07
C GLU A 27 -3.56 -9.91 -24.11
N TYR A 28 -3.18 -10.27 -22.88
CA TYR A 28 -2.58 -9.32 -21.95
C TYR A 28 -1.25 -8.75 -22.46
N LEU A 29 -0.41 -9.56 -23.12
CA LEU A 29 0.84 -9.07 -23.71
C LEU A 29 0.61 -7.99 -24.75
N GLU A 30 -0.45 -8.12 -25.57
CA GLU A 30 -0.81 -7.11 -26.55
C GLU A 30 -1.23 -5.80 -25.87
N ILE A 31 -2.01 -5.89 -24.78
CA ILE A 31 -2.38 -4.73 -23.95
C ILE A 31 -1.14 -4.04 -23.38
N VAL A 32 -0.18 -4.80 -22.85
CA VAL A 32 1.08 -4.24 -22.31
C VAL A 32 1.93 -3.64 -23.44
N ARG A 33 1.94 -4.23 -24.63
CA ARG A 33 2.66 -3.70 -25.79
C ARG A 33 2.09 -2.35 -26.24
N GLU A 34 0.77 -2.20 -26.20
CA GLU A 34 0.10 -0.94 -26.53
C GLU A 34 0.27 0.12 -25.43
N ASN A 35 0.20 -0.29 -24.16
CA ASN A 35 0.36 0.59 -23.01
C ASN A 35 1.27 -0.02 -21.93
N PRO A 36 2.60 0.15 -22.07
CA PRO A 36 3.59 -0.34 -21.10
C PRO A 36 3.36 0.19 -19.68
N GLY A 37 2.73 1.36 -19.56
CA GLY A 37 2.45 2.03 -18.28
C GLY A 37 1.45 1.28 -17.37
N ILE A 38 0.79 0.23 -17.86
CA ILE A 38 -0.09 -0.62 -17.02
C ILE A 38 0.74 -1.42 -16.00
N VAL A 39 1.95 -1.81 -16.38
CA VAL A 39 2.87 -2.58 -15.52
C VAL A 39 3.59 -1.61 -14.59
N LYS A 40 3.23 -1.63 -13.31
CA LYS A 40 3.84 -0.78 -12.29
C LYS A 40 4.13 -1.57 -11.03
N LEU A 41 5.31 -1.33 -10.46
CA LEU A 41 5.61 -1.74 -9.09
C LEU A 41 4.78 -0.94 -8.08
N SER A 42 4.56 -1.51 -6.90
CA SER A 42 3.80 -0.93 -5.79
C SER A 42 4.16 0.53 -5.50
N HIS A 43 5.44 0.84 -5.33
CA HIS A 43 5.93 2.18 -5.01
C HIS A 43 5.65 3.18 -6.14
N LYS A 44 5.85 2.78 -7.41
CA LYS A 44 5.56 3.60 -8.58
C LYS A 44 4.07 3.87 -8.71
N ARG A 45 3.23 2.86 -8.46
CA ARG A 45 1.76 2.98 -8.44
C ARG A 45 1.30 4.00 -7.39
N LEU A 46 1.83 3.92 -6.17
CA LEU A 46 1.53 4.85 -5.08
C LEU A 46 2.01 6.28 -5.37
N PHE A 47 3.20 6.43 -5.96
CA PHE A 47 3.71 7.72 -6.37
C PHE A 47 2.83 8.39 -7.43
N ASP A 48 2.54 7.66 -8.52
CA ASP A 48 1.70 8.16 -9.61
C ASP A 48 0.31 8.52 -9.11
N MET A 49 -0.31 7.68 -8.28
CA MET A 49 -1.60 7.96 -7.64
C MET A 49 -1.64 9.32 -6.93
N ILE A 50 -0.59 9.68 -6.20
CA ILE A 50 -0.50 10.96 -5.49
C ILE A 50 -0.32 12.11 -6.50
N MET A 51 0.52 11.92 -7.51
CA MET A 51 0.91 12.95 -8.47
C MET A 51 -0.18 13.23 -9.51
N ASP A 52 -0.96 12.23 -9.90
CA ASP A 52 -2.04 12.33 -10.89
C ASP A 52 -3.16 13.27 -10.43
N CYS A 53 -3.29 13.52 -9.13
CA CYS A 53 -4.21 14.51 -8.57
C CYS A 53 -3.74 15.97 -8.78
N GLY A 54 -2.49 16.18 -9.18
CA GLY A 54 -1.89 17.50 -9.37
C GLY A 54 -1.17 18.06 -8.14
N VAL A 55 -0.22 18.97 -8.40
CA VAL A 55 0.61 19.64 -7.39
C VAL A 55 0.63 21.13 -7.65
N GLU A 56 0.37 21.91 -6.62
CA GLU A 56 0.39 23.38 -6.65
C GLU A 56 1.61 23.88 -5.86
N GLU A 57 2.32 24.91 -6.36
CA GLU A 57 3.32 25.62 -5.55
C GLU A 57 2.63 26.71 -4.74
N ILE A 58 2.85 26.76 -3.44
CA ILE A 58 2.31 27.80 -2.59
C ILE A 58 3.14 29.07 -2.81
N ASN A 59 2.51 30.12 -3.32
CA ASN A 59 3.12 31.45 -3.42
C ASN A 59 3.32 32.04 -2.02
N LEU A 60 4.56 31.96 -1.51
CA LEU A 60 4.92 32.50 -0.20
C LEU A 60 5.02 34.03 -0.18
N GLU A 61 5.01 34.68 -1.35
CA GLU A 61 5.06 36.14 -1.47
C GLU A 61 3.74 36.80 -1.04
N ASP A 62 2.62 36.07 -1.14
CA ASP A 62 1.28 36.57 -0.84
C ASP A 62 0.93 36.50 0.66
N ASP A 63 1.66 35.72 1.47
CA ASP A 63 1.40 35.56 2.91
C ASP A 63 2.68 35.74 3.78
N PRO A 64 2.81 36.89 4.47
CA PRO A 64 3.94 37.15 5.37
C PRO A 64 4.12 36.12 6.51
N LYS A 65 3.04 35.45 6.96
CA LYS A 65 3.11 34.42 7.99
C LYS A 65 3.73 33.13 7.45
N LEU A 66 3.32 32.71 6.25
CA LEU A 66 3.90 31.54 5.57
C LEU A 66 5.36 31.82 5.18
N GLN A 67 5.69 33.03 4.75
CA GLN A 67 7.07 33.43 4.43
C GLN A 67 8.01 33.29 5.64
N ARG A 68 7.54 33.66 6.84
CA ARG A 68 8.30 33.47 8.10
C ARG A 68 8.46 32.00 8.47
N LEU A 69 7.43 31.19 8.24
CA LEU A 69 7.43 29.77 8.60
C LEU A 69 8.38 28.95 7.71
N TYR A 70 8.38 29.24 6.40
CA TYR A 70 9.11 28.45 5.41
C TYR A 70 10.41 29.11 4.91
N LYS A 71 10.76 30.31 5.42
CA LYS A 71 12.08 30.94 5.23
C LYS A 71 12.62 30.92 3.77
N LYS A 72 11.73 31.15 2.79
CA LYS A 72 11.97 31.13 1.32
C LYS A 72 12.10 29.75 0.65
N GLU A 73 11.80 28.65 1.34
CA GLU A 73 11.71 27.33 0.71
C GLU A 73 10.45 27.22 -0.16
N LYS A 74 10.55 26.57 -1.33
CA LYS A 74 9.38 26.26 -2.15
C LYS A 74 8.54 25.20 -1.46
N VAL A 75 7.31 25.54 -1.09
CA VAL A 75 6.36 24.59 -0.49
C VAL A 75 5.39 24.11 -1.54
N LYS A 76 5.29 22.79 -1.68
CA LYS A 76 4.33 22.14 -2.58
C LYS A 76 3.10 21.70 -1.81
N GLU A 77 1.93 22.01 -2.34
CA GLU A 77 0.65 21.48 -1.91
C GLU A 77 0.23 20.37 -2.87
N TYR A 78 0.02 19.16 -2.33
CA TYR A 78 -0.36 17.99 -3.11
C TYR A 78 -1.88 17.82 -3.01
N ASN A 79 -2.58 17.93 -4.15
CA ASN A 79 -4.05 17.93 -4.18
C ASN A 79 -4.66 16.67 -3.57
N PHE A 80 -3.97 15.53 -3.71
CA PHE A 80 -4.36 14.27 -3.08
C PHE A 80 -4.60 14.41 -1.57
N PHE A 81 -3.82 15.22 -0.85
CA PHE A 81 -3.90 15.40 0.61
C PHE A 81 -4.65 16.67 1.04
N ARG A 82 -4.90 17.61 0.12
CA ARG A 82 -5.35 18.99 0.40
C ARG A 82 -6.62 19.10 1.22
N GLU A 83 -7.61 18.27 0.93
CA GLU A 83 -8.91 18.32 1.62
C GLU A 83 -8.89 17.69 3.01
N ASP A 84 -7.89 16.84 3.27
CA ASP A 84 -7.87 16.00 4.46
C ASP A 84 -6.85 16.42 5.50
N PHE A 85 -5.75 17.05 5.10
CA PHE A 85 -4.62 17.34 5.98
C PHE A 85 -4.26 18.82 5.95
N TYR A 86 -4.38 19.44 7.11
CA TYR A 86 -4.07 20.85 7.32
C TYR A 86 -2.82 20.96 8.17
N GLY A 87 -1.95 21.91 7.82
CA GLY A 87 -0.74 22.13 8.60
C GLY A 87 0.45 21.17 8.34
N MET A 88 0.31 20.16 7.48
CA MET A 88 1.24 19.01 7.37
C MET A 88 2.15 19.03 6.11
N GLN A 89 2.37 20.18 5.48
CA GLN A 89 3.04 20.28 4.18
C GLN A 89 4.44 19.64 4.18
N ASN A 90 5.25 19.85 5.22
CA ASN A 90 6.60 19.29 5.32
C ASN A 90 6.57 17.76 5.45
N THR A 91 5.67 17.24 6.29
CA THR A 91 5.48 15.79 6.47
C THR A 91 5.03 15.14 5.16
N ILE A 92 4.03 15.73 4.48
CA ILE A 92 3.55 15.24 3.19
C ILE A 92 4.66 15.28 2.14
N SER A 93 5.41 16.39 2.05
CA SER A 93 6.54 16.51 1.12
C SER A 93 7.61 15.43 1.35
N GLN A 94 7.90 15.08 2.60
CA GLN A 94 8.81 13.97 2.93
C GLN A 94 8.28 12.61 2.47
N ILE A 95 6.98 12.34 2.69
CA ILE A 95 6.32 11.12 2.21
C ILE A 95 6.37 11.02 0.69
N VAL A 96 6.04 12.12 -0.02
CA VAL A 96 6.08 12.13 -1.48
C VAL A 96 7.51 12.00 -2.00
N ARG A 97 8.50 12.59 -1.33
CA ARG A 97 9.92 12.42 -1.69
C ARG A 97 10.37 10.97 -1.54
N TYR A 98 9.95 10.28 -0.48
CA TYR A 98 10.18 8.85 -0.32
C TYR A 98 9.61 8.07 -1.50
N PHE A 99 8.33 8.29 -1.83
CA PHE A 99 7.68 7.61 -2.95
C PHE A 99 8.32 7.94 -4.30
N HIS A 100 8.77 9.18 -4.51
CA HIS A 100 9.49 9.57 -5.72
C HIS A 100 10.78 8.76 -5.87
N SER A 101 11.63 8.71 -4.84
CA SER A 101 12.88 7.94 -4.89
C SER A 101 12.62 6.44 -5.06
N ALA A 102 11.65 5.89 -4.32
CA ALA A 102 11.26 4.49 -4.42
C ALA A 102 10.66 4.14 -5.80
N SER A 103 9.95 5.08 -6.44
CA SER A 103 9.38 4.89 -7.79
C SER A 103 10.45 4.76 -8.87
N LEU A 104 11.65 5.29 -8.62
CA LEU A 104 12.83 5.17 -9.47
C LEU A 104 13.68 3.95 -9.11
N GLN A 105 13.15 3.04 -8.27
CA GLN A 105 13.87 1.87 -7.75
C GLN A 105 15.15 2.24 -6.99
N GLY A 106 15.17 3.42 -6.34
CA GLY A 106 16.24 3.82 -5.41
C GLY A 106 16.26 2.99 -4.12
N GLU A 107 17.21 3.27 -3.22
CA GLU A 107 17.36 2.53 -1.96
C GLU A 107 16.08 2.57 -1.10
N GLU A 108 15.32 3.66 -1.15
CA GLU A 108 14.05 3.80 -0.43
C GLU A 108 13.01 2.73 -0.83
N SER A 109 13.09 2.17 -2.04
CA SER A 109 12.21 1.07 -2.46
C SER A 109 12.45 -0.23 -1.67
N ARG A 110 13.59 -0.32 -0.98
CA ARG A 110 14.01 -1.43 -0.12
C ARG A 110 13.90 -1.12 1.37
N GLN A 111 13.28 0.00 1.72
CA GLN A 111 13.13 0.47 3.10
C GLN A 111 11.65 0.66 3.45
N VAL A 112 11.33 0.49 4.73
CA VAL A 112 9.97 0.71 5.26
C VAL A 112 9.74 2.20 5.47
N LEU A 113 8.61 2.73 4.99
CA LEU A 113 8.18 4.09 5.35
C LEU A 113 7.59 4.07 6.76
N TYR A 114 8.26 4.72 7.70
CA TYR A 114 7.84 4.73 9.10
C TYR A 114 7.37 6.11 9.56
N LEU A 115 6.14 6.18 10.04
CA LEU A 115 5.53 7.40 10.57
C LEU A 115 5.60 7.41 12.10
N VAL A 116 6.28 8.41 12.66
CA VAL A 116 6.40 8.60 14.11
C VAL A 116 5.84 9.94 14.55
N GLY A 117 5.14 9.95 15.67
CA GLY A 117 4.57 11.17 16.22
C GLY A 117 3.65 10.90 17.40
N PRO A 118 3.20 11.95 18.09
CA PRO A 118 2.39 11.83 19.29
C PRO A 118 0.97 11.35 18.96
N VAL A 119 0.20 10.95 19.97
CA VAL A 119 -1.14 10.40 19.78
C VAL A 119 -2.06 11.47 19.18
N GLY A 120 -2.87 11.09 18.19
CA GLY A 120 -3.77 12.04 17.52
C GLY A 120 -3.12 12.91 16.43
N SER A 121 -1.83 12.76 16.14
CA SER A 121 -1.14 13.58 15.11
C SER A 121 -1.51 13.26 13.65
N GLY A 122 -2.48 12.36 13.41
CA GLY A 122 -2.95 12.04 12.05
C GLY A 122 -2.14 10.98 11.29
N LYS A 123 -1.25 10.23 11.95
CA LYS A 123 -0.47 9.11 11.34
C LYS A 123 -1.37 8.09 10.65
N SER A 124 -2.29 7.47 11.40
CA SER A 124 -3.22 6.48 10.84
C SER A 124 -4.09 7.09 9.75
N SER A 125 -4.54 8.35 9.93
CA SER A 125 -5.30 9.06 8.90
C SER A 125 -4.53 9.19 7.58
N LEU A 126 -3.21 9.45 7.61
CA LEU A 126 -2.37 9.48 6.41
C LEU A 126 -2.33 8.12 5.71
N VAL A 127 -2.16 7.03 6.46
CA VAL A 127 -2.15 5.68 5.90
C VAL A 127 -3.53 5.30 5.34
N GLU A 128 -4.61 5.62 6.05
CA GLU A 128 -5.98 5.45 5.56
C GLU A 128 -6.23 6.22 4.26
N LYS A 129 -5.70 7.45 4.13
CA LYS A 129 -5.81 8.20 2.89
C LYS A 129 -5.09 7.50 1.73
N LEU A 130 -3.89 6.96 1.96
CA LEU A 130 -3.16 6.21 0.94
C LEU A 130 -3.91 4.94 0.51
N LYS A 131 -4.47 4.19 1.47
CA LYS A 131 -5.28 3.00 1.19
C LYS A 131 -6.55 3.34 0.42
N ALA A 132 -7.26 4.41 0.81
CA ALA A 132 -8.44 4.89 0.08
C ALA A 132 -8.08 5.37 -1.33
N GLY A 133 -6.89 5.95 -1.51
CA GLY A 133 -6.34 6.27 -2.83
C GLY A 133 -6.19 5.01 -3.70
N LEU A 134 -5.61 3.93 -3.14
CA LEU A 134 -5.47 2.66 -3.86
C LEU A 134 -6.82 2.07 -4.25
N GLU A 135 -7.81 2.07 -3.36
CA GLU A 135 -9.18 1.60 -3.68
C GLU A 135 -9.88 2.45 -4.75
N SER A 136 -9.44 3.69 -4.98
CA SER A 136 -9.97 4.57 -6.02
C SER A 136 -9.28 4.43 -7.38
N LEU A 137 -8.18 3.66 -7.45
CA LEU A 137 -7.49 3.42 -8.71
C LEU A 137 -8.32 2.53 -9.65
N PRO A 138 -8.09 2.62 -10.97
CA PRO A 138 -8.64 1.66 -11.93
C PRO A 138 -8.26 0.22 -11.58
N PRO A 139 -9.08 -0.77 -12.01
CA PRO A 139 -8.74 -2.18 -11.85
C PRO A 139 -7.37 -2.52 -12.45
N PHE A 140 -6.65 -3.44 -11.81
CA PHE A 140 -5.34 -3.92 -12.23
C PHE A 140 -5.42 -5.37 -12.73
N TYR A 141 -4.62 -5.73 -13.73
CA TYR A 141 -4.59 -7.09 -14.30
C TYR A 141 -3.80 -8.03 -13.40
N ALA A 142 -4.37 -9.19 -13.05
CA ALA A 142 -3.70 -10.25 -12.31
C ALA A 142 -4.03 -11.63 -12.90
N ILE A 143 -3.21 -12.62 -12.55
CA ILE A 143 -3.48 -14.02 -12.89
C ILE A 143 -4.78 -14.44 -12.20
N GLU A 144 -5.75 -14.93 -12.96
CA GLU A 144 -7.02 -15.39 -12.40
C GLU A 144 -6.76 -16.58 -11.45
N ASP A 145 -7.45 -16.63 -10.31
CA ASP A 145 -7.29 -17.63 -9.23
C ASP A 145 -5.89 -17.71 -8.58
N ASP A 146 -5.04 -16.69 -8.76
CA ASP A 146 -3.84 -16.53 -7.94
C ASP A 146 -4.22 -15.90 -6.58
N PRO A 147 -3.97 -16.57 -5.44
CA PRO A 147 -4.30 -16.05 -4.10
C PRO A 147 -3.58 -14.74 -3.77
N MET A 148 -2.46 -14.45 -4.42
CA MET A 148 -1.64 -13.24 -4.22
C MET A 148 -1.86 -12.19 -5.31
N PHE A 149 -2.80 -12.39 -6.23
CA PHE A 149 -3.08 -11.47 -7.34
C PHE A 149 -1.81 -11.08 -8.13
N GLY A 150 -0.96 -12.08 -8.41
CA GLY A 150 0.34 -11.90 -9.04
C GLY A 150 0.30 -11.16 -10.38
N GLU A 151 1.40 -10.47 -10.69
CA GLU A 151 1.60 -9.81 -11.97
C GLU A 151 1.67 -10.85 -13.11
N PRO A 152 0.84 -10.75 -14.16
CA PRO A 152 0.82 -11.75 -15.23
C PRO A 152 2.16 -11.95 -15.93
N LEU A 153 3.03 -10.93 -16.02
CA LEU A 153 4.36 -11.08 -16.62
C LEU A 153 5.26 -12.08 -15.90
N HIS A 154 4.97 -12.45 -14.65
CA HIS A 154 5.70 -13.50 -13.94
C HIS A 154 5.54 -14.89 -14.60
N LEU A 155 4.48 -15.09 -15.39
CA LEU A 155 4.23 -16.31 -16.16
C LEU A 155 5.29 -16.54 -17.25
N ILE A 156 5.93 -15.48 -17.73
CA ILE A 156 6.95 -15.57 -18.78
C ILE A 156 8.17 -16.34 -18.23
N PRO A 157 8.58 -17.45 -18.88
CA PRO A 157 9.75 -18.21 -18.48
C PRO A 157 11.01 -17.36 -18.39
N ARG A 158 11.84 -17.60 -17.37
CA ARG A 158 13.04 -16.77 -17.08
C ARG A 158 13.96 -16.59 -18.28
N HIS A 159 14.10 -17.59 -19.15
CA HIS A 159 14.96 -17.53 -20.33
C HIS A 159 14.43 -16.60 -21.45
N LEU A 160 13.13 -16.31 -21.49
CA LEU A 160 12.50 -15.41 -22.47
C LEU A 160 12.37 -13.97 -21.97
N ARG A 161 12.47 -13.74 -20.66
CA ARG A 161 12.20 -12.41 -20.05
C ARG A 161 13.06 -11.29 -20.63
N THR A 162 14.31 -11.56 -20.99
CA THR A 162 15.20 -10.55 -21.59
C THR A 162 14.66 -10.06 -22.95
N GLU A 163 14.11 -10.96 -23.77
CA GLU A 163 13.56 -10.60 -25.08
C GLU A 163 12.21 -9.91 -24.93
N PHE A 164 11.32 -10.45 -24.10
CA PHE A 164 10.01 -9.85 -23.83
C PHE A 164 10.12 -8.48 -23.17
N SER A 165 11.07 -8.30 -22.24
CA SER A 165 11.30 -7.00 -21.60
C SER A 165 11.70 -5.93 -22.62
N LYS A 166 12.51 -6.29 -23.64
CA LYS A 166 12.85 -5.39 -24.75
C LYS A 166 11.65 -5.10 -25.65
N MET A 167 10.85 -6.12 -25.97
CA MET A 167 9.68 -5.98 -26.85
C MET A 167 8.57 -5.14 -26.22
N LEU A 168 8.33 -5.30 -24.92
CA LEU A 168 7.27 -4.63 -24.17
C LEU A 168 7.72 -3.28 -23.58
N GLY A 169 9.03 -3.04 -23.51
CA GLY A 169 9.58 -1.83 -22.89
C GLY A 169 9.40 -1.77 -21.37
N VAL A 170 9.21 -2.92 -20.71
CA VAL A 170 9.02 -3.02 -19.26
C VAL A 170 9.99 -4.03 -18.65
N PRO A 171 10.59 -3.75 -17.48
CA PRO A 171 11.37 -4.75 -16.75
C PRO A 171 10.45 -5.84 -16.19
N ILE A 172 10.87 -7.09 -16.29
CA ILE A 172 10.15 -8.24 -15.72
C ILE A 172 10.95 -8.76 -14.53
N GLU A 173 10.51 -8.43 -13.33
CA GLU A 173 11.05 -8.96 -12.07
C GLU A 173 10.07 -9.94 -11.41
N GLY A 174 10.51 -10.64 -10.36
CA GLY A 174 9.66 -11.55 -9.59
C GLY A 174 9.45 -12.95 -10.17
N ASP A 175 8.70 -13.78 -9.46
CA ASP A 175 8.43 -15.17 -9.82
C ASP A 175 7.00 -15.58 -9.45
N LEU A 176 6.50 -16.64 -10.09
CA LEU A 176 5.24 -17.28 -9.71
C LEU A 176 5.33 -17.89 -8.32
N ASN A 177 4.29 -17.68 -7.50
CA ASN A 177 4.13 -18.38 -6.25
C ASN A 177 3.92 -19.90 -6.48
N PRO A 178 4.15 -20.74 -5.45
CA PRO A 178 4.07 -22.19 -5.60
C PRO A 178 2.72 -22.70 -6.10
N MET A 179 1.59 -22.10 -5.68
CA MET A 179 0.25 -22.53 -6.07
C MET A 179 -0.01 -22.26 -7.56
N THR A 180 0.27 -21.04 -8.02
CA THR A 180 0.12 -20.67 -9.44
C THR A 180 1.07 -21.45 -10.34
N ARG A 181 2.30 -21.72 -9.86
CA ARG A 181 3.27 -22.55 -10.59
C ARG A 181 2.78 -23.99 -10.75
N HIS A 182 2.26 -24.59 -9.69
CA HIS A 182 1.65 -25.93 -9.75
C HIS A 182 0.50 -25.94 -10.77
N ARG A 183 -0.38 -24.93 -10.73
CA ARG A 183 -1.50 -24.82 -11.67
C ARG A 183 -1.05 -24.74 -13.13
N LEU A 184 -0.03 -23.93 -13.42
CA LEU A 184 0.54 -23.80 -14.76
C LEU A 184 1.05 -25.14 -15.31
N ILE A 185 1.71 -25.94 -14.47
CA ILE A 185 2.29 -27.23 -14.89
C ILE A 185 1.20 -28.29 -15.08
N GLU A 186 0.33 -28.45 -14.07
CA GLU A 186 -0.61 -29.57 -14.02
C GLU A 186 -1.88 -29.32 -14.85
N GLU A 187 -2.43 -28.11 -14.85
CA GLU A 187 -3.69 -27.82 -15.55
C GLU A 187 -3.47 -27.30 -16.98
N PHE A 188 -2.40 -26.53 -17.20
CA PHE A 188 -2.11 -25.90 -18.49
C PHE A 188 -0.96 -26.56 -19.26
N GLY A 189 -0.34 -27.61 -18.70
CA GLY A 189 0.77 -28.34 -19.34
C GLY A 189 1.98 -27.45 -19.65
N GLY A 190 2.20 -26.39 -18.86
CA GLY A 190 3.26 -25.41 -19.06
C GLY A 190 2.99 -24.34 -20.12
N ARG A 191 1.80 -24.31 -20.75
CA ARG A 191 1.39 -23.28 -21.71
C ARG A 191 0.98 -22.00 -21.00
N TRP A 192 1.96 -21.18 -20.68
CA TRP A 192 1.79 -19.93 -19.93
C TRP A 192 1.01 -18.86 -20.70
N GLU A 193 1.01 -18.93 -22.03
CA GLU A 193 0.29 -18.05 -22.93
C GLU A 193 -1.23 -18.21 -22.84
N GLU A 194 -1.71 -19.40 -22.45
CA GLU A 194 -3.14 -19.74 -22.30
C GLU A 194 -3.68 -19.41 -20.90
N MET A 195 -2.81 -19.09 -19.93
CA MET A 195 -3.23 -18.82 -18.56
C MET A 195 -4.21 -17.64 -18.52
N PRO A 196 -5.34 -17.78 -17.82
CA PRO A 196 -6.36 -16.74 -17.78
C PRO A 196 -5.93 -15.58 -16.89
N ILE A 197 -6.09 -14.38 -17.43
CA ILE A 197 -5.80 -13.10 -16.77
C ILE A 197 -7.12 -12.34 -16.63
N ARG A 198 -7.28 -11.67 -15.48
CA ARG A 198 -8.46 -10.87 -15.18
C ARG A 198 -8.09 -9.61 -14.42
N THR A 199 -8.90 -8.59 -14.56
CA THR A 199 -8.80 -7.37 -13.76
C THR A 199 -9.41 -7.54 -12.36
N PHE A 200 -8.79 -6.89 -11.38
CA PHE A 200 -9.23 -6.84 -9.99
C PHE A 200 -9.14 -5.41 -9.45
N GLU A 201 -10.02 -5.07 -8.51
CA GLU A 201 -9.97 -3.79 -7.81
C GLU A 201 -9.20 -3.96 -6.49
N PHE A 202 -8.39 -2.97 -6.15
CA PHE A 202 -7.81 -2.88 -4.80
C PHE A 202 -8.93 -2.82 -3.77
N SER A 203 -8.78 -3.56 -2.67
CA SER A 203 -9.76 -3.52 -1.60
C SER A 203 -9.16 -3.96 -0.27
N ILE A 204 -9.37 -3.14 0.75
CA ILE A 204 -9.04 -3.49 2.14
C ILE A 204 -9.93 -4.64 2.59
N ARG A 205 -11.24 -4.54 2.32
CA ARG A 205 -12.24 -5.51 2.78
C ARG A 205 -12.10 -6.87 2.12
N ALA A 206 -11.82 -6.89 0.82
CA ALA A 206 -11.60 -8.13 0.09
C ALA A 206 -10.14 -8.63 0.19
N ARG A 207 -9.27 -7.93 0.94
CA ARG A 207 -7.84 -8.24 1.08
C ARG A 207 -7.16 -8.41 -0.28
N ARG A 208 -7.25 -7.37 -1.13
CA ARG A 208 -6.65 -7.35 -2.48
C ARG A 208 -5.76 -6.14 -2.66
N GLY A 209 -4.45 -6.38 -2.71
CA GLY A 209 -3.40 -5.38 -2.79
C GLY A 209 -3.31 -4.44 -1.58
N ILE A 210 -4.07 -4.69 -0.51
CA ILE A 210 -3.98 -3.92 0.74
C ILE A 210 -4.04 -4.88 1.93
N GLY A 211 -2.92 -4.98 2.64
CA GLY A 211 -2.78 -5.75 3.89
C GLY A 211 -2.74 -4.83 5.11
N VAL A 212 -3.23 -5.31 6.25
CA VAL A 212 -3.17 -4.59 7.53
C VAL A 212 -2.72 -5.57 8.61
N VAL A 213 -1.66 -5.21 9.32
CA VAL A 213 -1.09 -5.95 10.44
C VAL A 213 -1.42 -5.18 11.72
N PRO A 214 -2.39 -5.64 12.53
CA PRO A 214 -2.66 -5.05 13.84
C PRO A 214 -1.52 -5.36 14.82
N PRO A 215 -1.41 -4.63 15.95
CA PRO A 215 -0.50 -5.03 17.01
C PRO A 215 -0.94 -6.38 17.56
N VAL A 216 -0.02 -7.34 17.55
CA VAL A 216 -0.30 -8.70 18.02
C VAL A 216 0.00 -8.79 19.53
N ASP A 217 -0.84 -9.51 20.27
CA ASP A 217 -0.57 -9.79 21.68
C ASP A 217 0.74 -10.58 21.78
N PRO A 218 1.71 -10.17 22.63
CA PRO A 218 2.95 -10.91 22.86
C PRO A 218 2.77 -12.40 23.16
N ASN A 219 1.63 -12.80 23.72
CA ASN A 219 1.38 -14.20 24.06
C ASN A 219 0.81 -15.03 22.89
N ASN A 220 0.50 -14.41 21.75
CA ASN A 220 -0.14 -15.07 20.61
C ASN A 220 0.40 -14.55 19.27
N GLN A 221 1.72 -14.52 19.12
CA GLN A 221 2.39 -14.03 17.92
C GLN A 221 2.63 -15.16 16.91
N ASP A 222 1.63 -15.42 16.07
CA ASP A 222 1.76 -16.38 14.97
C ASP A 222 2.18 -15.67 13.67
N THR A 223 3.37 -15.98 13.17
CA THR A 223 3.89 -15.44 11.90
C THR A 223 2.98 -15.69 10.71
N SER A 224 2.02 -16.61 10.81
CA SER A 224 1.00 -16.86 9.78
C SER A 224 0.17 -15.62 9.43
N VAL A 225 0.01 -14.67 10.38
CA VAL A 225 -0.65 -13.38 10.12
C VAL A 225 0.08 -12.59 9.03
N LEU A 226 1.39 -12.75 8.91
CA LEU A 226 2.22 -12.06 7.92
C LEU A 226 2.33 -12.83 6.61
N ILE A 227 2.64 -14.14 6.66
CA ILE A 227 3.07 -14.93 5.51
C ILE A 227 2.07 -16.02 5.07
N GLY A 228 0.97 -16.19 5.80
CA GLY A 228 0.00 -17.26 5.57
C GLY A 228 0.35 -18.54 6.34
N GLY A 229 -0.38 -19.62 6.07
CA GLY A 229 -0.23 -20.88 6.79
C GLY A 229 -0.31 -22.11 5.87
N GLU A 230 -0.38 -23.27 6.50
CA GLU A 230 -0.73 -24.54 5.85
C GLU A 230 -2.15 -24.92 6.27
N ASP A 231 -2.98 -25.27 5.30
CA ASP A 231 -4.34 -25.73 5.52
C ASP A 231 -4.31 -27.19 5.98
N ILE A 232 -4.43 -27.37 7.29
CA ILE A 232 -4.40 -28.68 7.96
C ILE A 232 -5.43 -29.64 7.35
N SER A 233 -6.58 -29.13 6.88
CA SER A 233 -7.63 -29.98 6.29
C SER A 233 -7.22 -30.63 4.97
N LYS A 234 -6.22 -30.07 4.28
CA LYS A 234 -5.68 -30.59 3.02
C LYS A 234 -4.48 -31.51 3.20
N LEU A 235 -3.87 -31.53 4.38
CA LEU A 235 -2.73 -32.40 4.68
C LEU A 235 -3.10 -33.90 4.72
N ASP A 236 -4.39 -34.21 4.89
CA ASP A 236 -4.89 -35.59 4.74
C ASP A 236 -4.98 -36.04 3.27
N LEU A 237 -5.05 -35.08 2.34
CA LEU A 237 -5.23 -35.31 0.89
C LEU A 237 -3.93 -35.17 0.10
N TYR A 238 -3.05 -34.27 0.53
CA TYR A 238 -1.80 -33.96 -0.15
C TYR A 238 -0.64 -33.96 0.84
N SER A 239 0.58 -34.16 0.34
CA SER A 239 1.77 -34.11 1.21
C SER A 239 2.05 -32.69 1.71
N GLU A 240 2.78 -32.58 2.82
CA GLU A 240 3.24 -31.29 3.36
C GLU A 240 4.05 -30.46 2.36
N GLY A 241 4.66 -31.08 1.34
CA GLY A 241 5.40 -30.38 0.29
C GLY A 241 4.56 -29.98 -0.93
N ASP A 242 3.26 -30.27 -0.91
CA ASP A 242 2.35 -29.94 -2.01
C ASP A 242 1.87 -28.48 -1.89
N PRO A 243 2.11 -27.63 -2.90
CA PRO A 243 1.68 -26.23 -2.87
C PRO A 243 0.19 -26.02 -2.61
N ARG A 244 -0.67 -26.99 -2.91
CA ARG A 244 -2.13 -26.87 -2.72
C ARG A 244 -2.55 -26.85 -1.24
N CYS A 245 -1.67 -27.29 -0.34
CA CYS A 245 -1.83 -27.16 1.10
C CYS A 245 -1.58 -25.75 1.61
N LEU A 246 -0.98 -24.87 0.82
CA LEU A 246 -0.68 -23.51 1.24
C LEU A 246 -1.96 -22.65 1.34
N ASP A 247 -2.02 -21.87 2.41
CA ASP A 247 -2.93 -20.73 2.53
C ASP A 247 -2.11 -19.43 2.47
N LEU A 248 -2.01 -18.86 1.27
CA LEU A 248 -1.29 -17.60 1.02
C LEU A 248 -2.15 -16.37 1.33
N SER A 249 -2.76 -16.36 2.52
CA SER A 249 -3.69 -15.30 2.96
C SER A 249 -3.06 -14.28 3.91
N GLY A 250 -1.79 -14.42 4.26
CA GLY A 250 -1.06 -13.50 5.15
C GLY A 250 -1.05 -12.05 4.66
N ALA A 251 -0.82 -11.10 5.56
CA ALA A 251 -0.86 -9.67 5.26
C ALA A 251 0.09 -9.26 4.13
N LEU A 252 1.28 -9.86 4.06
CA LEU A 252 2.27 -9.62 3.00
C LEU A 252 1.87 -10.28 1.68
N ASN A 253 1.14 -11.40 1.72
CA ASN A 253 0.58 -12.05 0.53
C ASN A 253 -0.53 -11.21 -0.09
N VAL A 254 -1.50 -10.78 0.72
CA VAL A 254 -2.68 -10.03 0.23
C VAL A 254 -2.36 -8.58 -0.09
N GLY A 255 -1.30 -8.02 0.50
CA GLY A 255 -0.79 -6.68 0.18
C GLY A 255 0.02 -6.62 -1.12
N ASN A 256 0.26 -7.75 -1.77
CA ASN A 256 1.02 -7.83 -3.01
C ASN A 256 0.45 -6.89 -4.09
N ARG A 257 1.36 -6.20 -4.79
CA ARG A 257 1.14 -5.13 -5.77
C ARG A 257 0.52 -3.85 -5.21
N GLY A 258 0.40 -3.70 -3.90
CA GLY A 258 -0.07 -2.46 -3.31
C GLY A 258 0.66 -2.13 -2.03
N MET A 259 -0.03 -2.19 -0.89
CA MET A 259 0.49 -1.71 0.39
C MET A 259 0.21 -2.67 1.53
N VAL A 260 1.11 -2.70 2.51
CA VAL A 260 0.88 -3.29 3.83
C VAL A 260 1.09 -2.25 4.91
N GLU A 261 0.08 -2.09 5.77
CA GLU A 261 0.16 -1.26 6.97
C GLU A 261 0.60 -2.10 8.18
N PHE A 262 1.60 -1.62 8.92
CA PHE A 262 1.94 -2.14 10.26
C PHE A 262 1.54 -1.12 11.33
N ILE A 263 0.54 -1.49 12.14
CA ILE A 263 -0.01 -0.65 13.21
C ILE A 263 0.77 -0.90 14.49
N GLU A 264 1.28 0.18 15.10
CA GLU A 264 2.09 0.12 16.32
C GLU A 264 3.24 -0.90 16.23
N VAL A 265 3.98 -0.84 15.12
CA VAL A 265 4.91 -1.90 14.67
C VAL A 265 5.87 -2.43 15.74
N PHE A 266 6.35 -1.58 16.65
CA PHE A 266 7.31 -1.95 17.71
C PHE A 266 6.70 -2.60 18.95
N LYS A 267 5.38 -2.82 18.97
CA LYS A 267 4.75 -3.71 19.97
C LYS A 267 4.91 -5.20 19.62
N ASN A 268 5.25 -5.50 18.37
CA ASN A 268 5.48 -6.87 17.91
C ASN A 268 6.91 -7.33 18.25
N GLU A 269 7.13 -8.64 18.28
CA GLU A 269 8.46 -9.22 18.50
C GLU A 269 9.41 -8.98 17.33
N THR A 270 10.70 -9.15 17.60
CA THR A 270 11.78 -8.92 16.63
C THR A 270 11.62 -9.76 15.36
N GLU A 271 11.05 -10.97 15.46
CA GLU A 271 10.81 -11.87 14.33
C GLU A 271 9.84 -11.28 13.30
N TYR A 272 8.79 -10.59 13.75
CA TYR A 272 7.86 -9.84 12.89
C TYR A 272 8.57 -8.70 12.17
N LEU A 273 9.46 -8.00 12.89
CA LEU A 273 10.25 -6.91 12.31
C LEU A 273 11.22 -7.45 11.24
N HIS A 274 11.84 -8.60 11.48
CA HIS A 274 12.69 -9.26 10.50
C HIS A 274 11.91 -9.67 9.26
N ALA A 275 10.74 -10.30 9.40
CA ALA A 275 9.88 -10.65 8.27
C ALA A 275 9.49 -9.42 7.43
N MET A 276 9.13 -8.32 8.09
CA MET A 276 8.84 -7.04 7.44
C MET A 276 10.04 -6.50 6.64
N ILE A 277 11.24 -6.57 7.21
CA ILE A 277 12.47 -6.08 6.56
C ILE A 277 12.83 -6.95 5.36
N THR A 278 12.81 -8.27 5.52
CA THR A 278 13.07 -9.22 4.43
C THR A 278 12.09 -8.98 3.27
N ALA A 279 10.81 -8.78 3.57
CA ALA A 279 9.79 -8.48 2.57
C ALA A 279 10.09 -7.19 1.80
N THR A 280 10.51 -6.11 2.46
CA THR A 280 10.82 -4.85 1.76
C THR A 280 12.14 -4.92 0.98
N GLN A 281 13.18 -5.53 1.56
CA GLN A 281 14.54 -5.50 1.04
C GLN A 281 14.76 -6.52 -0.08
N GLU A 282 14.32 -7.77 0.14
CA GLU A 282 14.51 -8.86 -0.80
C GLU A 282 13.35 -8.99 -1.79
N LYS A 283 12.22 -8.31 -1.53
CA LYS A 283 10.95 -8.53 -2.24
C LYS A 283 10.51 -9.99 -2.20
N HIS A 284 10.93 -10.69 -1.16
CA HIS A 284 10.61 -12.09 -0.93
C HIS A 284 10.18 -12.30 0.52
N ILE A 285 9.25 -13.21 0.72
CA ILE A 285 8.83 -13.69 2.03
C ILE A 285 8.98 -15.21 2.10
N PRO A 286 9.28 -15.79 3.27
CA PRO A 286 9.22 -17.24 3.42
C PRO A 286 7.80 -17.72 3.14
N ALA A 287 7.68 -18.75 2.30
CA ALA A 287 6.44 -19.49 2.15
C ALA A 287 6.14 -20.22 3.47
N PRO A 288 4.85 -20.40 3.83
CA PRO A 288 4.49 -21.30 4.91
C PRO A 288 5.05 -22.71 4.68
N GLY A 289 5.46 -23.38 5.76
CA GLY A 289 6.11 -24.69 5.68
C GLY A 289 7.49 -24.63 5.01
N ARG A 290 7.85 -25.69 4.26
CA ARG A 290 9.16 -25.82 3.60
C ARG A 290 9.10 -25.56 2.09
N HIS A 291 8.36 -24.55 1.66
CA HIS A 291 8.11 -24.24 0.25
C HIS A 291 9.03 -23.15 -0.36
N GLY A 292 10.06 -22.72 0.39
CA GLY A 292 11.05 -21.75 -0.08
C GLY A 292 10.58 -20.30 0.08
N MET A 293 10.97 -19.44 -0.86
CA MET A 293 10.67 -18.01 -0.83
C MET A 293 9.64 -17.64 -1.90
N ILE A 294 8.73 -16.74 -1.57
CA ILE A 294 7.68 -16.22 -2.47
C ILE A 294 7.96 -14.75 -2.75
N TYR A 295 7.93 -14.36 -4.03
CA TYR A 295 8.06 -12.96 -4.42
C TYR A 295 6.83 -12.13 -4.03
N VAL A 296 7.07 -10.94 -3.48
CA VAL A 296 6.07 -9.94 -3.11
C VAL A 296 6.55 -8.55 -3.51
N ASP A 297 5.73 -7.85 -4.28
CA ASP A 297 5.89 -6.43 -4.56
C ASP A 297 4.93 -5.62 -3.69
N THR A 298 5.37 -5.15 -2.52
CA THR A 298 4.54 -4.29 -1.67
C THR A 298 5.30 -3.09 -1.15
N CYS A 299 4.59 -1.98 -0.96
CA CYS A 299 5.05 -0.87 -0.15
C CYS A 299 4.65 -1.10 1.31
N ILE A 300 5.61 -1.05 2.22
CA ILE A 300 5.34 -1.22 3.65
C ILE A 300 5.32 0.15 4.31
N VAL A 301 4.19 0.47 4.94
CA VAL A 301 4.00 1.69 5.72
C VAL A 301 3.74 1.30 7.17
N ALA A 302 4.67 1.64 8.05
CA ALA A 302 4.57 1.35 9.47
C ALA A 302 4.33 2.63 10.27
N HIS A 303 3.66 2.54 11.41
CA HIS A 303 3.55 3.67 12.33
C HIS A 303 3.56 3.22 13.78
N SER A 304 4.03 4.09 14.66
CA SER A 304 3.94 3.89 16.11
C SER A 304 4.01 5.23 16.86
N ASN A 305 3.91 5.17 18.18
CA ASN A 305 4.02 6.34 19.04
C ASN A 305 5.50 6.70 19.30
N GLU A 306 5.73 7.92 19.80
CA GLU A 306 7.09 8.40 20.05
C GLU A 306 7.80 7.70 21.22
N ALA A 307 7.05 7.18 22.20
CA ALA A 307 7.62 6.49 23.35
C ALA A 307 8.21 5.12 22.94
N GLU A 308 7.46 4.34 22.16
CA GLU A 308 7.91 3.06 21.60
C GLU A 308 9.11 3.26 20.67
N TRP A 309 9.08 4.31 19.84
CA TRP A 309 10.24 4.65 19.01
C TRP A 309 11.50 4.93 19.83
N LYS A 310 11.38 5.73 20.90
CA LYS A 310 12.52 6.04 21.78
C LYS A 310 13.07 4.79 22.46
N LYS A 311 12.18 3.92 22.95
CA LYS A 311 12.54 2.63 23.55
C LYS A 311 13.26 1.74 22.52
N PHE A 312 12.68 1.56 21.34
CA PHE A 312 13.23 0.76 20.27
C PHE A 312 14.61 1.26 19.81
N LYS A 313 14.75 2.58 19.61
CA LYS A 313 16.01 3.21 19.19
C LYS A 313 17.12 3.13 20.25
N SER A 314 16.76 3.06 21.54
CA SER A 314 17.75 2.96 22.62
C SER A 314 18.40 1.60 22.74
N ASP A 315 17.82 0.58 22.10
CA ASP A 315 18.33 -0.78 22.12
C ASP A 315 19.28 -1.04 20.94
N HIS A 316 20.53 -1.35 21.25
CA HIS A 316 21.59 -1.56 20.25
C HIS A 316 21.39 -2.80 19.40
N THR A 317 20.62 -3.81 19.84
CA THR A 317 20.35 -5.00 19.03
C THR A 317 19.52 -4.68 17.79
N ASN A 318 18.82 -3.53 17.79
CA ASN A 318 17.91 -3.11 16.72
C ASN A 318 18.59 -2.23 15.66
N GLU A 319 19.90 -2.00 15.73
CA GLU A 319 20.62 -1.11 14.82
C GLU A 319 20.44 -1.50 13.35
N ALA A 320 20.51 -2.80 13.04
CA ALA A 320 20.30 -3.31 11.67
C ALA A 320 18.89 -3.02 11.11
N ILE A 321 17.89 -2.90 11.99
CA ILE A 321 16.51 -2.58 11.63
C ILE A 321 16.36 -1.09 11.33
N LEU A 322 17.05 -0.23 12.08
CA LEU A 322 16.99 1.23 11.92
C LEU A 322 17.47 1.67 10.53
N ASP A 323 18.48 1.01 9.97
CA ASP A 323 19.01 1.31 8.62
C ASP A 323 18.01 0.97 7.51
N ARG A 324 17.01 0.13 7.79
CA ARG A 324 15.98 -0.30 6.84
C ARG A 324 14.68 0.49 6.95
N ILE A 325 14.70 1.59 7.70
CA ILE A 325 13.52 2.40 7.98
C ILE A 325 13.75 3.85 7.57
N VAL A 326 12.87 4.38 6.73
CA VAL A 326 12.79 5.82 6.44
C VAL A 326 11.81 6.46 7.42
N THR A 327 12.36 7.19 8.39
CA THR A 327 11.55 7.84 9.42
C THR A 327 11.00 9.19 8.94
N VAL A 328 9.68 9.35 8.98
CA VAL A 328 8.97 10.61 8.76
C VAL A 328 8.27 11.02 10.05
N LYS A 329 8.55 12.24 10.51
CA LYS A 329 7.92 12.79 11.71
C LYS A 329 6.56 13.42 11.37
N VAL A 330 5.57 13.12 12.20
CA VAL A 330 4.20 13.60 12.10
C VAL A 330 3.88 14.37 13.39
N PRO A 331 4.31 15.65 13.50
CA PRO A 331 4.14 16.45 14.72
C PRO A 331 2.69 16.94 14.89
N TYR A 332 2.38 17.49 16.06
CA TYR A 332 1.15 18.26 16.25
C TYR A 332 1.14 19.51 15.37
N ASN A 333 -0.06 19.89 14.93
CA ASN A 333 -0.26 21.12 14.20
C ASN A 333 -0.32 22.30 15.19
N LEU A 334 0.70 23.16 15.16
CA LEU A 334 0.77 24.32 16.04
C LEU A 334 0.17 25.59 15.42
N ARG A 335 -0.40 25.49 14.20
CA ARG A 335 -1.03 26.63 13.53
C ARG A 335 -2.51 26.65 13.84
N LEU A 336 -2.92 27.65 14.63
CA LEU A 336 -4.32 27.89 14.98
C LEU A 336 -5.24 27.91 13.75
N SER A 337 -4.85 28.59 12.68
CA SER A 337 -5.67 28.69 11.46
C SER A 337 -5.91 27.33 10.79
N GLU A 338 -4.92 26.44 10.86
CA GLU A 338 -5.01 25.08 10.32
C GLU A 338 -5.78 24.18 11.29
N GLU A 339 -5.62 24.37 12.59
CA GLU A 339 -6.29 23.59 13.64
C GLU A 339 -7.81 23.82 13.61
N VAL A 340 -8.23 25.07 13.41
CA VAL A 340 -9.64 25.42 13.18
C VAL A 340 -10.20 24.69 11.96
N LYS A 341 -9.41 24.48 10.89
CA LYS A 341 -9.86 23.70 9.72
C LYS A 341 -10.04 22.22 10.06
N ILE A 342 -9.17 21.65 10.89
CA ILE A 342 -9.27 20.27 11.38
C ILE A 342 -10.58 20.09 12.14
N TYR A 343 -10.89 20.95 13.12
CA TYR A 343 -12.15 20.89 13.86
C TYR A 343 -13.38 21.06 12.95
N LYS A 344 -13.35 22.04 12.03
CA LYS A 344 -14.43 22.23 11.04
C LYS A 344 -14.66 20.97 10.21
N LYS A 345 -13.59 20.30 9.77
CA LYS A 345 -13.67 19.03 9.03
C LYS A 345 -14.28 17.93 9.90
N MET A 346 -13.85 17.78 11.16
CA MET A 346 -14.39 16.79 12.08
C MET A 346 -15.90 16.99 12.32
N ILE A 347 -16.33 18.24 12.53
CA ILE A 347 -17.75 18.59 12.72
C ILE A 347 -18.56 18.26 11.47
N ARG A 348 -18.07 18.63 10.28
CA ARG A 348 -18.74 18.30 9.00
C ARG A 348 -18.92 16.79 8.78
N LYS A 349 -18.00 15.97 9.29
CA LYS A 349 -18.08 14.49 9.21
C LYS A 349 -18.91 13.88 10.36
N SER A 350 -19.27 14.67 11.37
CA SER A 350 -20.04 14.21 12.52
C SER A 350 -21.54 14.39 12.31
N LYS A 351 -22.36 13.76 13.16
CA LYS A 351 -23.80 14.01 13.25
C LYS A 351 -24.13 15.21 14.16
N PHE A 352 -23.17 16.09 14.42
CA PHE A 352 -23.36 17.23 15.29
C PHE A 352 -24.25 18.27 14.59
N THR A 353 -25.44 18.52 15.13
CA THR A 353 -26.46 19.41 14.54
C THR A 353 -26.72 20.66 15.37
N ALA A 354 -26.14 20.78 16.56
CA ALA A 354 -26.34 21.94 17.42
C ALA A 354 -25.60 23.17 16.89
N ASP A 355 -26.15 24.34 17.14
CA ASP A 355 -25.49 25.60 16.81
C ASP A 355 -24.21 25.76 17.62
N ILE A 356 -23.12 26.06 16.93
CA ILE A 356 -21.82 26.34 17.54
C ILE A 356 -21.71 27.85 17.69
N ALA A 357 -21.59 28.32 18.94
CA ALA A 357 -21.40 29.73 19.20
C ALA A 357 -20.14 30.27 18.48
N PRO A 358 -20.15 31.53 18.01
CA PRO A 358 -18.99 32.15 17.39
C PRO A 358 -17.72 31.98 18.23
N HIS A 359 -16.55 31.87 17.57
CA HIS A 359 -15.24 31.66 18.20
C HIS A 359 -15.04 30.36 19.00
N THR A 360 -16.06 29.53 19.23
CA THR A 360 -15.91 28.27 19.98
C THR A 360 -14.81 27.38 19.40
N LEU A 361 -14.80 27.21 18.07
CA LEU A 361 -13.77 26.39 17.40
C LEU A 361 -12.40 27.02 17.48
N GLU A 362 -12.32 28.35 17.42
CA GLU A 362 -11.05 29.08 17.54
C GLU A 362 -10.46 28.92 18.94
N VAL A 363 -11.28 29.11 19.98
CA VAL A 363 -10.86 28.90 21.38
C VAL A 363 -10.46 27.46 21.63
N ALA A 364 -11.26 26.48 21.20
CA ALA A 364 -10.92 25.06 21.33
C ALA A 364 -9.59 24.73 20.63
N SER A 365 -9.37 25.32 19.45
CA SER A 365 -8.13 25.14 18.67
C SER A 365 -6.89 25.81 19.28
N MET A 366 -7.05 26.75 20.22
CA MET A 366 -5.92 27.36 20.94
C MET A 366 -5.37 26.45 22.05
N PHE A 367 -6.20 25.54 22.59
CA PHE A 367 -5.83 24.63 23.67
C PHE A 367 -5.40 23.24 23.20
N ALA A 368 -5.73 22.89 21.96
CA ALA A 368 -5.29 21.67 21.27
C ALA A 368 -3.81 21.76 20.93
#